data_AF-A0A090BW61-F1
#
_entry.id   AF-A0A090BW61-F1
#
_cell.length_a   1.000
_cell.length_b   1.000
_cell.length_c   1.000
_cell.angle_alpha   90.00
_cell.angle_beta   90.00
_cell.angle_gamma   90.00
#
_symmetry.space_group_name_H-M   'P 1'
#
loop_
_entity.id
_entity.type
_entity.pdbx_description
1 polymer ?
#
loop_
_entity_poly.entity_id
_entity_poly.type
_entity_poly.pdbx_seq_one_letter_code
_entity_poly.pdbx_strand_id
1 'polypeptide(L)'
;MSTHDCVRGVCEPERTQGLKAPAPKGDHVLIDLKGPGVFLGAEVTKQGGSTDLTFVILDIDGRNVTNISYAALENTGLTQPNPYGLVLLKSAAIKNLTIGFPSPLHFHKQLRLTVKVEEDGVVQILTNVIHGK
;
A
#
# COMPACT_ATOMS: atom_id res chain seq x y z
N MET A 1 12.17 -18.95 -28.00
CA MET A 1 11.71 -17.86 -27.12
C MET A 1 10.58 -18.41 -26.28
N SER A 2 10.80 -18.65 -24.99
CA SER A 2 9.72 -19.03 -24.09
C SER A 2 8.85 -17.79 -23.91
N THR A 3 7.60 -17.86 -24.36
CA THR A 3 6.58 -16.90 -24.00
C THR A 3 6.34 -17.08 -22.51
N HIS A 4 6.94 -16.24 -21.67
CA HIS A 4 6.47 -16.11 -20.31
C HIS A 4 5.01 -15.69 -20.40
N ASP A 5 4.10 -16.57 -19.98
CA ASP A 5 2.66 -16.36 -20.13
C ASP A 5 2.21 -15.15 -19.30
N CYS A 6 2.07 -14.02 -19.97
CA CYS A 6 1.54 -12.82 -19.37
C CYS A 6 0.01 -12.93 -19.31
N VAL A 7 -0.56 -12.82 -18.10
CA VAL A 7 -2.01 -12.89 -17.92
C VAL A 7 -2.53 -11.46 -17.80
N ARG A 8 -3.39 -11.05 -18.74
CA ARG A 8 -4.04 -9.71 -18.76
C ARG A 8 -3.04 -8.55 -18.66
N GLY A 9 -1.90 -8.67 -19.34
CA GLY A 9 -0.87 -7.62 -19.39
C GLY A 9 0.05 -7.58 -18.18
N VAL A 10 0.02 -8.59 -17.31
CA VAL A 10 0.94 -8.74 -16.18
C VAL A 10 1.95 -9.82 -16.53
N CYS A 11 3.21 -9.44 -16.68
CA CYS A 11 4.33 -10.35 -16.89
C CYS A 11 5.20 -10.40 -15.63
N GLU A 12 5.87 -11.54 -15.39
CA GLU A 12 6.91 -11.68 -14.35
C GLU A 12 6.52 -11.08 -12.98
N PRO A 13 5.45 -11.56 -12.33
CA PRO A 13 4.97 -10.96 -11.10
C PRO A 13 6.00 -11.11 -9.97
N GLU A 14 6.17 -10.05 -9.20
CA GLU A 14 7.12 -9.95 -8.09
C GLU A 14 6.43 -9.33 -6.87
N ARG A 15 6.89 -9.71 -5.66
CA ARG A 15 6.54 -9.04 -4.41
C ARG A 15 7.73 -8.25 -3.88
N THR A 16 7.57 -6.94 -3.74
CA THR A 16 8.52 -6.07 -3.03
C THR A 16 8.00 -5.74 -1.64
N GLN A 17 8.86 -5.86 -0.64
CA GLN A 17 8.50 -5.63 0.76
C GLN A 17 9.28 -4.43 1.32
N GLY A 18 8.58 -3.58 2.06
CA GLY A 18 9.15 -2.50 2.86
C GLY A 18 8.85 -2.71 4.34
N LEU A 19 9.80 -2.38 5.22
CA LEU A 19 9.66 -2.53 6.66
C LEU A 19 10.24 -1.31 7.38
N LYS A 20 9.49 -0.77 8.34
CA LYS A 20 9.97 0.22 9.29
C LYS A 20 9.61 -0.17 10.72
N ALA A 21 10.61 -0.38 11.56
CA ALA A 21 10.45 -0.69 12.99
C ALA A 21 11.67 -0.17 13.80
N PRO A 22 11.49 0.72 14.80
CA PRO A 22 10.27 1.46 15.10
C PRO A 22 9.89 2.43 13.97
N ALA A 23 8.61 2.81 13.92
CA ALA A 23 8.10 3.80 12.96
C ALA A 23 7.72 5.10 13.68
N PRO A 24 8.70 5.97 14.02
CA PRO A 24 8.41 7.25 14.67
C PRO A 24 7.63 8.18 13.73
N LYS A 25 7.14 9.31 14.27
CA LYS A 25 6.50 10.37 13.48
C LYS A 25 7.37 10.82 12.30
N GLY A 26 6.73 11.09 11.17
CA GLY A 26 7.37 11.52 9.92
C GLY A 26 7.01 10.65 8.73
N ASP A 27 7.65 10.94 7.60
CA ASP A 27 7.42 10.24 6.33
C ASP A 27 8.39 9.06 6.18
N HIS A 28 7.84 7.88 5.84
CA HIS A 28 8.60 6.66 5.59
C HIS A 28 8.28 6.13 4.20
N VAL A 29 9.24 6.23 3.27
CA VAL A 29 9.12 5.59 1.96
C VAL A 29 9.40 4.11 2.15
N LEU A 30 8.39 3.27 1.90
CA LEU A 30 8.51 1.82 2.10
C LEU A 30 8.68 1.08 0.76
N ILE A 31 8.14 1.64 -0.32
CA ILE A 31 8.27 1.12 -1.68
C ILE A 31 8.58 2.28 -2.62
N ASP A 32 9.60 2.12 -3.45
CA ASP A 32 9.95 3.04 -4.52
C ASP A 32 10.41 2.26 -5.75
N LEU A 33 9.45 1.84 -6.59
CA LEU A 33 9.71 1.13 -7.84
C LEU A 33 9.88 2.14 -8.96
N LYS A 34 10.95 2.00 -9.75
CA LYS A 34 11.28 2.89 -10.88
C LYS A 34 11.06 2.18 -12.21
N GLY A 35 10.80 2.99 -13.24
CA GLY A 35 10.57 2.52 -14.60
C GLY A 35 9.13 2.11 -14.83
N PRO A 36 8.82 1.59 -16.03
CA PRO A 36 7.48 1.12 -16.36
C PRO A 36 7.17 -0.22 -15.67
N GLY A 37 5.90 -0.42 -15.34
CA GLY A 37 5.40 -1.68 -14.82
C GLY A 37 3.91 -1.64 -14.51
N VAL A 38 3.45 -2.68 -13.82
CA VAL A 38 2.05 -2.89 -13.49
C VAL A 38 1.87 -3.14 -12.00
N PHE A 39 1.01 -2.36 -11.36
CA PHE A 39 0.57 -2.54 -9.99
C PHE A 39 -0.62 -3.49 -9.92
N LEU A 40 -0.52 -4.54 -9.10
CA LEU A 40 -1.59 -5.50 -8.87
C LEU A 40 -2.31 -5.25 -7.54
N GLY A 41 -1.55 -4.93 -6.51
CA GLY A 41 -2.09 -4.67 -5.19
C GLY A 41 -1.02 -4.42 -4.15
N ALA A 42 -1.45 -3.93 -3.00
CA ALA A 42 -0.61 -3.71 -1.84
C ALA A 42 -1.30 -4.16 -0.56
N GLU A 43 -0.49 -4.46 0.43
CA GLU A 43 -0.87 -4.67 1.82
C GLU A 43 -0.01 -3.75 2.69
N VAL A 44 -0.61 -3.00 3.59
CA VAL A 44 0.09 -2.14 4.55
C VAL A 44 -0.42 -2.43 5.95
N THR A 45 0.44 -3.07 6.72
CA THR A 45 0.18 -3.46 8.11
C THR A 45 0.84 -2.48 9.07
N LYS A 46 0.05 -1.92 9.98
CA LYS A 46 0.49 -1.08 11.12
C LYS A 46 0.28 -1.84 12.42
N GLN A 47 1.29 -1.84 13.28
CA GLN A 47 1.20 -2.29 14.67
C GLN A 47 1.37 -1.10 15.63
N GLY A 48 0.48 -0.99 16.61
CA GLY A 48 0.45 0.10 17.57
C GLY A 48 -0.10 1.42 17.00
N GLY A 49 0.24 2.51 17.66
CA GLY A 49 -0.36 3.84 17.42
C GLY A 49 -1.49 4.15 18.40
N SER A 50 -1.59 5.41 18.82
CA SER A 50 -2.57 5.88 19.80
C SER A 50 -3.81 6.54 19.18
N THR A 51 -3.75 7.01 17.95
CA THR A 51 -4.83 7.82 17.33
C THR A 51 -5.22 7.40 15.92
N ASP A 52 -4.46 6.49 15.32
CA ASP A 52 -4.62 6.04 13.93
C ASP A 52 -4.48 7.14 12.88
N LEU A 53 -3.85 8.26 13.26
CA LEU A 53 -3.33 9.30 12.36
C LEU A 53 -2.02 8.85 11.71
N THR A 54 -2.05 7.70 11.07
CA THR A 54 -1.00 7.22 10.16
C THR A 54 -1.62 7.09 8.78
N PHE A 55 -1.03 7.75 7.80
CA PHE A 55 -1.54 7.86 6.43
C PHE A 55 -0.78 6.93 5.51
N VAL A 56 -1.50 6.17 4.69
CA VAL A 56 -0.93 5.41 3.58
C VAL A 56 -1.12 6.20 2.31
N ILE A 57 -0.01 6.50 1.63
CA ILE A 57 0.04 7.34 0.44
C ILE A 57 0.63 6.49 -0.69
N LEU A 58 -0.19 6.23 -1.71
CA LEU A 58 0.23 5.57 -2.94
C LEU A 58 0.19 6.58 -4.08
N ASP A 59 1.35 6.80 -4.69
CA ASP A 59 1.48 7.63 -5.87
C ASP A 59 1.94 6.78 -7.07
N ILE A 60 1.29 6.98 -8.21
CA ILE A 60 1.67 6.42 -9.51
C ILE A 60 2.03 7.56 -10.43
N ASP A 61 3.26 7.54 -10.96
CA ASP A 61 3.80 8.58 -11.84
C ASP A 61 3.64 10.01 -11.29
N GLY A 62 3.76 10.16 -9.96
CA GLY A 62 3.61 11.44 -9.26
C GLY A 62 2.16 11.89 -9.04
N ARG A 63 1.17 11.05 -9.37
CA ARG A 63 -0.26 11.31 -9.13
C ARG A 63 -0.74 10.50 -7.95
N ASN A 64 -1.50 11.15 -7.07
CA ASN A 64 -2.07 10.50 -5.91
C ASN A 64 -3.18 9.53 -6.30
N VAL A 65 -3.04 8.26 -5.89
CA VAL A 65 -4.03 7.20 -6.07
C VAL A 65 -4.78 6.94 -4.77
N THR A 66 -4.07 6.96 -3.64
CA THR A 66 -4.68 7.02 -2.31
C THR A 66 -3.84 7.85 -1.36
N ASN A 67 -4.52 8.53 -0.44
CA ASN A 67 -3.95 9.20 0.71
C ASN A 67 -5.00 9.17 1.82
N ILE A 68 -4.90 8.17 2.70
CA ILE A 68 -5.93 7.92 3.72
C ILE A 68 -5.30 7.43 5.01
N SER A 69 -5.85 7.87 6.14
CA SER A 69 -5.42 7.40 7.45
C SER A 69 -6.17 6.14 7.88
N TYR A 70 -5.57 5.38 8.80
CA TYR A 70 -6.25 4.25 9.44
C TYR A 70 -7.54 4.68 10.17
N ALA A 71 -7.54 5.86 10.80
CA ALA A 71 -8.73 6.44 11.40
C ALA A 71 -9.83 6.73 10.35
N ALA A 72 -9.45 7.32 9.21
CA ALA A 72 -10.40 7.64 8.14
C ALA A 72 -11.02 6.38 7.52
N LEU A 73 -10.22 5.36 7.20
CA LEU A 73 -10.69 4.07 6.70
C LEU A 73 -11.77 3.46 7.59
N GLU A 74 -11.55 3.50 8.90
CA GLU A 74 -12.49 2.99 9.89
C GLU A 74 -13.76 3.84 9.96
N ASN A 75 -13.61 5.18 10.05
CA ASN A 75 -14.74 6.11 10.16
C ASN A 75 -15.62 6.15 8.90
N THR A 76 -15.06 5.86 7.72
CA THR A 76 -15.82 5.79 6.46
C THR A 76 -16.32 4.39 6.14
N GLY A 77 -16.15 3.41 7.04
CA GLY A 77 -16.66 2.05 6.86
C GLY A 77 -15.96 1.27 5.74
N LEU A 78 -14.72 1.60 5.39
CA LEU A 78 -13.91 0.88 4.42
C LEU A 78 -13.33 -0.40 5.04
N THR A 79 -14.16 -1.17 5.75
CA THR A 79 -13.79 -2.39 6.48
C THR A 79 -14.26 -3.67 5.78
N GLN A 80 -14.80 -3.52 4.56
CA GLN A 80 -15.34 -4.59 3.73
C GLN A 80 -15.08 -4.29 2.26
N PRO A 81 -15.16 -5.30 1.37
CA PRO A 81 -14.99 -5.09 -0.07
C PRO A 81 -15.88 -3.96 -0.60
N ASN A 82 -15.31 -3.08 -1.41
CA ASN A 82 -15.99 -1.91 -1.96
C ASN A 82 -15.37 -1.49 -3.30
N PRO A 83 -16.05 -0.63 -4.08
CA PRO A 83 -15.56 -0.22 -5.40
C PRO A 83 -14.28 0.63 -5.40
N TYR A 84 -13.88 1.21 -4.27
CA TYR A 84 -12.66 2.02 -4.18
C TYR A 84 -11.39 1.17 -4.03
N GLY A 85 -11.51 -0.14 -3.83
CA GLY A 85 -10.36 -1.05 -3.76
C GLY A 85 -9.55 -0.94 -2.47
N LEU A 86 -10.10 -0.33 -1.41
CA LEU A 86 -9.44 -0.14 -0.12
C LEU A 86 -10.18 -0.91 0.96
N VAL A 87 -9.54 -1.83 1.66
CA VAL A 87 -10.18 -2.58 2.76
C VAL A 87 -9.28 -2.60 3.97
N LEU A 88 -9.80 -2.12 5.10
CA LEU A 88 -9.17 -2.18 6.40
C LEU A 88 -9.66 -3.43 7.15
N LEU A 89 -8.74 -4.36 7.41
CA LEU A 89 -8.91 -5.46 8.33
C LEU A 89 -8.17 -5.13 9.63
N LYS A 90 -8.80 -5.31 10.79
CA LYS A 90 -8.18 -4.98 12.07
C LYS A 90 -8.38 -6.06 13.12
N SER A 91 -7.39 -6.18 14.00
CA SER A 91 -7.46 -6.89 15.26
C SER A 91 -7.17 -5.91 16.41
N ALA A 92 -7.13 -6.40 17.65
CA ALA A 92 -6.79 -5.56 18.80
C ALA A 92 -5.38 -4.95 18.73
N ALA A 93 -4.44 -5.57 18.00
CA ALA A 93 -3.04 -5.16 17.97
C ALA A 93 -2.55 -4.66 16.59
N ILE A 94 -3.26 -5.01 15.52
CA ILE A 94 -2.79 -4.85 14.15
C ILE A 94 -3.91 -4.25 13.28
N LYS A 95 -3.55 -3.29 12.43
CA LYS A 95 -4.41 -2.76 11.37
C LYS A 95 -3.77 -3.03 10.03
N ASN A 96 -4.49 -3.71 9.15
CA ASN A 96 -4.02 -4.13 7.85
C ASN A 96 -4.90 -3.51 6.75
N LEU A 97 -4.32 -2.60 5.97
CA LEU A 97 -4.95 -2.02 4.80
C LEU A 97 -4.55 -2.82 3.57
N THR A 98 -5.53 -3.35 2.85
CA THR A 98 -5.33 -3.88 1.50
C THR A 98 -5.75 -2.84 0.47
N ILE A 99 -4.95 -2.72 -0.59
CA ILE A 99 -5.17 -1.85 -1.74
C ILE A 99 -5.16 -2.73 -2.97
N GLY A 100 -6.26 -2.80 -3.70
CA GLY A 100 -6.36 -3.63 -4.90
C GLY A 100 -7.57 -3.22 -5.73
N PHE A 101 -7.36 -3.08 -7.04
CA PHE A 101 -8.38 -2.62 -7.97
C PHE A 101 -8.85 -3.76 -8.88
N PRO A 102 -10.05 -3.68 -9.48
CA PRO A 102 -10.57 -4.72 -10.38
C PRO A 102 -9.67 -5.00 -11.60
N SER A 103 -8.82 -4.04 -11.97
CA SER A 103 -7.83 -4.15 -13.03
C SER A 103 -6.47 -3.66 -12.55
N PRO A 104 -5.37 -4.25 -13.04
CA PRO A 104 -4.03 -3.74 -12.73
C PRO A 104 -3.88 -2.28 -13.18
N LEU A 105 -3.07 -1.51 -12.45
CA LEU A 105 -2.78 -0.11 -12.78
C LEU A 105 -1.37 0.02 -13.35
N HIS A 106 -1.24 0.68 -14.49
CA HIS A 106 0.07 0.89 -15.11
C HIS A 106 0.77 2.11 -14.51
N PHE A 107 2.08 2.00 -14.34
CA PHE A 107 2.98 3.13 -14.07
C PHE A 107 4.08 3.14 -15.14
N HIS A 108 4.49 4.32 -15.59
CA HIS A 108 5.49 4.48 -16.67
C HIS A 108 6.86 4.91 -16.12
N LYS A 109 6.86 5.63 -15.00
CA LYS A 109 8.04 6.23 -14.39
C LYS A 109 8.28 5.68 -13.00
N GLN A 110 7.21 5.60 -12.18
CA GLN A 110 7.37 5.29 -10.77
C GLN A 110 6.08 4.82 -10.12
N LEU A 111 6.20 3.83 -9.24
CA LEU A 111 5.23 3.53 -8.20
C LEU A 111 5.88 3.76 -6.83
N ARG A 112 5.29 4.63 -6.02
CA ARG A 112 5.81 4.98 -4.69
C ARG A 112 4.73 4.79 -3.64
N LEU A 113 5.06 4.03 -2.60
CA LEU A 113 4.23 3.89 -1.41
C LEU A 113 4.97 4.46 -0.21
N THR A 114 4.38 5.50 0.38
CA THR A 114 4.87 6.21 1.55
C THR A 114 3.87 6.03 2.69
N VAL A 115 4.37 5.89 3.90
CA VAL A 115 3.54 5.95 5.12
C VAL A 115 3.96 7.14 5.94
N LYS A 116 3.03 8.05 6.19
CA LYS A 116 3.23 9.22 7.04
C LYS A 116 2.65 8.96 8.42
N VAL A 117 3.49 8.94 9.44
CA VAL A 117 3.08 8.72 10.82
C VAL A 117 2.90 10.08 11.51
N GLU A 118 1.69 10.39 11.93
CA GLU A 118 1.33 11.59 12.72
C GLU A 118 0.77 11.22 14.10
N GLU A 119 1.22 10.10 14.65
CA GLU A 119 0.80 9.59 15.95
C GLU A 119 1.98 9.00 16.72
N ASP A 120 1.82 8.83 18.03
CA ASP A 120 2.84 8.19 18.87
C ASP A 120 2.55 6.70 19.03
N GLY A 121 3.60 5.93 19.36
CA GLY A 121 3.44 4.52 19.73
C GLY A 121 3.28 3.55 18.57
N VAL A 122 3.56 3.96 17.32
CA VAL A 122 3.63 3.01 16.19
C VAL A 122 4.92 2.19 16.32
N VAL A 123 4.74 0.88 16.51
CA VAL A 123 5.83 -0.06 16.75
C VAL A 123 6.44 -0.51 15.42
N GLN A 124 5.60 -0.75 14.42
CA GLN A 124 6.04 -1.29 13.15
C GLN A 124 5.07 -0.94 12.03
N ILE A 125 5.63 -0.74 10.84
CA ILE A 125 4.90 -0.74 9.57
C ILE A 125 5.55 -1.74 8.63
N LEU A 126 4.76 -2.65 8.08
CA LEU A 126 5.15 -3.60 7.05
C LEU A 126 4.31 -3.32 5.80
N THR A 127 4.96 -3.23 4.64
CA THR A 127 4.30 -3.08 3.35
C THR A 127 4.72 -4.19 2.41
N ASN A 128 3.75 -4.75 1.70
CA ASN A 128 3.96 -5.63 0.57
C ASN A 128 3.30 -5.00 -0.66
N VAL A 129 4.00 -4.95 -1.79
CA VAL A 129 3.44 -4.58 -3.08
C VAL A 129 3.68 -5.73 -4.05
N ILE A 130 2.60 -6.19 -4.70
CA ILE A 130 2.67 -7.11 -5.82
C ILE A 130 2.63 -6.28 -7.10
N HIS A 131 3.63 -6.47 -7.94
CA HIS A 131 3.78 -5.76 -9.22
C HIS A 131 4.30 -6.72 -10.30
N GLY A 132 4.33 -6.27 -11.54
CA GLY A 132 4.90 -6.99 -12.67
C GLY A 132 5.40 -6.02 -13.74
N LYS A 133 5.84 -6.58 -14.86
CA LYS A 133 6.25 -5.86 -16.06
C LYS A 133 5.11 -5.73 -17.06
#